data_AF-A0A845S7J1-F1
#
_entry.id   AF-A0A845S7J1-F1
#
_cell.length_a   1.000
_cell.length_b   1.000
_cell.length_c   1.000
_cell.angle_alpha   90.00
_cell.angle_beta   90.00
_cell.angle_gamma   90.00
#
_symmetry.space_group_name_H-M   'P 1'
#
loop_
_entity.id
_entity.type
_entity.pdbx_description
1 polymer ?
#
loop_
_entity_poly.entity_id
_entity_poly.type
_entity_poly.pdbx_seq_one_letter_code
_entity_poly.pdbx_strand_id
1 'polypeptide(L)'
;MKDRAIVSLADSKYFELLNELIDSILSFKDSENVSICILDAGLQSDQIKVLEKKVYKIVKAKWDIEVPDYKIKGREWLKSQVSRAFLPEYF
;
A
#
# COMPACT_ATOMS: atom_id res chain seq x y z
N MET A 1 -13.41 -7.62 -5.10
CA MET A 1 -12.68 -6.44 -5.60
C MET A 1 -13.47 -5.85 -6.75
N LYS A 2 -13.50 -4.53 -6.92
CA LYS A 2 -14.11 -3.88 -8.09
C LYS A 2 -13.18 -4.00 -9.30
N ASP A 3 -13.66 -3.68 -10.50
CA ASP A 3 -12.87 -3.77 -11.75
C ASP A 3 -11.62 -2.89 -11.74
N ARG A 4 -11.62 -1.82 -10.94
CA ARG A 4 -10.50 -0.89 -10.81
C ARG A 4 -10.05 -0.80 -9.37
N ALA A 5 -8.74 -0.73 -9.18
CA ALA A 5 -8.15 -0.50 -7.87
C ALA A 5 -7.08 0.59 -7.89
N ILE A 6 -7.07 1.36 -6.81
CA ILE A 6 -6.00 2.31 -6.48
C ILE A 6 -5.18 1.65 -5.39
N VAL A 7 -3.89 1.41 -5.67
CA VAL A 7 -2.97 0.81 -4.71
C VAL A 7 -1.96 1.86 -4.26
N SER A 8 -1.79 2.00 -2.94
CA SER A 8 -0.75 2.83 -2.34
C SER A 8 0.12 2.01 -1.39
N LEU A 9 1.38 2.43 -1.21
CA LEU A 9 2.32 1.85 -0.24
C LEU A 9 2.77 2.94 0.71
N ALA A 10 2.74 2.65 2.01
CA ALA A 10 3.27 3.55 3.02
C ALA A 10 3.83 2.79 4.22
N ASP A 11 4.69 3.48 4.96
CA ASP A 11 5.09 3.10 6.32
C ASP A 11 4.51 4.11 7.33
N SER A 12 4.81 3.90 8.60
CA SER A 12 4.31 4.75 9.69
C SER A 12 4.71 6.23 9.60
N LYS A 13 5.79 6.60 8.88
CA LYS A 13 6.22 8.00 8.74
C LYS A 13 5.33 8.77 7.78
N TYR A 14 4.71 8.08 6.82
CA TYR A 14 3.84 8.67 5.81
C TYR A 14 2.35 8.43 6.09
N PHE A 15 2.01 7.92 7.26
CA PHE A 15 0.63 7.56 7.61
C PHE A 15 -0.36 8.71 7.45
N GLU A 16 -0.05 9.90 7.98
CA GLU A 16 -0.97 11.05 7.89
C GLU A 16 -1.25 11.42 6.43
N LEU A 17 -0.21 11.45 5.59
CA LEU A 17 -0.35 11.72 4.17
C LEU A 17 -1.19 10.64 3.46
N LEU A 18 -0.98 9.36 3.81
CA LEU A 18 -1.78 8.27 3.27
C LEU A 18 -3.25 8.39 3.70
N ASN A 19 -3.50 8.71 4.96
CA ASN A 19 -4.83 8.82 5.53
C ASN A 19 -5.60 9.99 4.88
N GLU A 20 -4.96 11.15 4.72
CA GLU A 20 -5.54 12.29 4.00
C GLU A 20 -5.79 12.00 2.52
N LEU A 21 -4.89 11.27 1.85
CA LEU A 21 -5.10 10.84 0.46
C LEU A 21 -6.36 9.97 0.35
N ILE A 22 -6.55 9.03 1.26
CA ILE A 22 -7.73 8.15 1.27
C ILE A 22 -9.00 8.97 1.51
N ASP A 23 -8.98 9.89 2.47
CA ASP A 23 -10.12 10.76 2.75
C ASP A 23 -10.45 11.67 1.56
N SER A 24 -9.43 12.18 0.87
CA SER A 24 -9.58 12.93 -0.38
C SER A 24 -10.25 12.09 -1.46
N ILE A 25 -9.79 10.85 -1.70
CA ILE A 25 -10.39 9.95 -2.71
C ILE A 25 -11.86 9.67 -2.35
N LEU A 26 -12.15 9.33 -1.09
CA LEU A 26 -13.50 9.00 -0.62
C LEU A 26 -14.48 10.18 -0.69
N SER A 27 -13.98 11.43 -0.75
CA SER A 27 -14.83 12.62 -0.92
C SER A 27 -15.53 12.69 -2.28
N PHE A 28 -15.07 11.92 -3.27
CA PHE A 28 -15.66 11.88 -4.61
C PHE A 28 -16.60 10.68 -4.75
N LYS A 29 -17.77 10.89 -5.38
CA LYS A 29 -18.75 9.81 -5.63
C LYS A 29 -18.17 8.65 -6.45
N ASP A 30 -17.25 8.94 -7.37
CA ASP A 30 -16.60 7.91 -8.20
C ASP A 30 -15.78 6.89 -7.38
N SER A 31 -15.44 7.21 -6.12
CA SER A 31 -14.79 6.27 -5.21
C SER A 31 -15.63 5.01 -4.95
N GLU A 32 -16.96 5.11 -5.08
CA GLU A 32 -17.88 3.97 -5.01
C GLU A 32 -17.60 2.93 -6.10
N ASN A 33 -16.87 3.28 -7.16
CA ASN A 33 -16.53 2.38 -8.26
C ASN A 33 -15.06 1.91 -8.29
N VAL A 34 -14.26 2.22 -7.28
CA VAL A 34 -12.86 1.76 -7.17
C VAL A 34 -12.58 1.08 -5.81
N SER A 35 -11.70 0.08 -5.80
CA SER A 35 -11.18 -0.52 -4.56
C SER A 35 -9.91 0.23 -4.14
N ILE A 36 -9.84 0.71 -2.90
CA ILE A 36 -8.61 1.29 -2.34
C ILE A 36 -7.86 0.18 -1.61
N CYS A 37 -6.60 -0.04 -1.96
CA CYS A 37 -5.78 -1.14 -1.46
C CYS A 37 -4.45 -0.60 -0.92
N ILE A 38 -4.02 -1.07 0.25
CA ILE A 38 -2.79 -0.59 0.90
C ILE A 38 -1.78 -1.73 1.00
N LEU A 39 -0.58 -1.51 0.46
CA LEU A 39 0.57 -2.36 0.67
C LEU A 39 1.36 -1.80 1.86
N ASP A 40 1.22 -2.44 3.01
CA ASP A 40 1.83 -2.04 4.28
C ASP A 40 3.33 -2.33 4.28
N ALA A 41 4.15 -1.27 4.34
CA ALA A 41 5.61 -1.34 4.40
C ALA A 41 6.20 -1.10 5.80
N GLY A 42 5.36 -0.97 6.84
CA GLY A 42 5.80 -0.65 8.20
C GLY A 42 4.87 0.30 8.95
N LEU A 43 3.56 0.18 8.74
CA LEU A 43 2.52 0.88 9.49
C LEU A 43 2.42 0.30 10.91
N GLN A 44 2.02 1.15 11.85
CA GLN A 44 1.76 0.74 13.21
C GLN A 44 0.35 0.12 13.35
N SER A 45 0.14 -0.71 14.35
CA SER A 45 -1.11 -1.45 14.54
C SER A 45 -2.34 -0.55 14.74
N ASP A 46 -2.16 0.60 15.37
CA ASP A 46 -3.19 1.63 15.54
C ASP A 46 -3.52 2.33 14.21
N GLN A 47 -2.50 2.65 13.42
CA GLN A 47 -2.63 3.22 12.07
C GLN A 47 -3.41 2.26 11.14
N ILE A 48 -3.07 0.97 11.16
CA ILE A 48 -3.76 -0.07 10.37
C ILE A 48 -5.25 -0.11 10.73
N LYS A 49 -5.61 -0.10 12.02
CA LYS A 49 -7.01 -0.08 12.48
C LYS A 49 -7.81 1.13 12.01
N VAL A 50 -7.14 2.27 11.79
CA VAL A 50 -7.79 3.46 11.20
C VAL A 50 -8.08 3.21 9.72
N LEU A 51 -7.11 2.70 8.97
CA LEU A 51 -7.22 2.46 7.54
C LEU A 51 -8.20 1.34 7.18
N GLU A 52 -8.25 0.26 7.97
CA GLU A 52 -9.16 -0.89 7.76
C GLU A 52 -10.65 -0.47 7.66
N LYS A 53 -11.01 0.64 8.29
CA LYS A 53 -12.38 1.18 8.25
C LYS A 53 -12.70 1.91 6.95
N LYS A 54 -11.68 2.29 6.17
CA LYS A 54 -11.77 3.17 5.00
C LYS A 54 -11.45 2.48 3.68
N VAL A 55 -10.62 1.44 3.71
CA VAL A 55 -10.08 0.80 2.50
C VAL A 55 -10.60 -0.63 2.31
N TYR A 56 -10.44 -1.17 1.11
CA TYR A 56 -10.91 -2.52 0.78
C TYR A 56 -10.02 -3.62 1.38
N LYS A 57 -8.69 -3.46 1.27
CA LYS A 57 -7.74 -4.47 1.73
C LYS A 57 -6.41 -3.83 2.09
N ILE A 58 -5.80 -4.33 3.17
CA ILE A 58 -4.43 -4.00 3.57
C ILE A 58 -3.64 -5.30 3.54
N VAL A 59 -2.49 -5.29 2.88
CA VAL A 59 -1.61 -6.46 2.78
C VAL A 59 -0.21 -6.04 3.17
N LYS A 60 0.42 -6.81 4.06
CA LYS A 60 1.81 -6.57 4.42
C LYS A 60 2.72 -6.89 3.23
N ALA A 61 3.61 -5.95 2.89
CA ALA A 61 4.61 -6.15 1.87
C ALA A 61 5.49 -7.35 2.24
N LYS A 62 5.51 -8.38 1.39
CA LYS A 62 6.46 -9.48 1.52
C LYS A 62 7.72 -9.08 0.76
N TRP A 63 8.79 -8.81 1.50
CA TRP A 63 10.09 -8.45 0.95
C TRP A 63 10.96 -9.66 0.58
N ASP A 64 10.39 -10.87 0.66
CA ASP A 64 11.04 -12.16 0.38
C ASP A 64 11.35 -12.38 -1.11
N ILE A 65 11.40 -11.30 -1.90
CA ILE A 65 11.97 -11.33 -3.23
C ILE A 65 13.48 -11.26 -3.06
N GLU A 66 14.17 -12.33 -3.45
CA GLU A 66 15.62 -12.38 -3.46
C GLU A 66 16.14 -11.39 -4.51
N VAL A 67 16.45 -10.18 -4.08
CA VAL A 67 17.04 -9.14 -4.94
C VAL A 67 18.55 -9.14 -4.69
N PRO A 68 19.38 -9.32 -5.72
CA PRO A 68 20.83 -9.32 -5.56
C PRO A 68 21.33 -8.06 -4.83
N ASP A 69 22.25 -8.24 -3.88
CA ASP A 69 22.76 -7.17 -3.02
C ASP A 69 23.32 -5.97 -3.80
N TYR A 70 23.93 -6.24 -4.96
CA TYR A 70 24.46 -5.18 -5.84
C TYR A 70 23.38 -4.27 -6.43
N LYS A 71 22.11 -4.72 -6.51
CA LYS A 71 20.97 -3.92 -7.00
C LYS A 71 20.39 -3.04 -5.89
N ILE A 72 20.35 -3.54 -4.66
CA ILE A 72 19.85 -2.77 -3.50
C ILE A 72 20.91 -1.82 -2.95
N LYS A 73 22.22 -2.13 -3.07
CA LYS A 73 23.33 -1.31 -2.55
C LYS A 73 23.09 -0.86 -1.09
N GLY A 74 22.60 -1.75 -0.24
CA GLY A 74 22.24 -1.48 1.16
C GLY A 74 20.95 -0.68 1.38
N ARG A 75 20.21 -0.34 0.32
CA ARG A 75 18.92 0.38 0.39
C ARG A 75 17.77 -0.60 0.24
N GLU A 76 17.31 -1.15 1.36
CA GLU A 76 16.23 -2.15 1.36
C GLU A 76 14.93 -1.64 0.72
N TRP A 77 14.64 -0.34 0.85
CA TRP A 77 13.46 0.28 0.23
C TRP A 77 13.44 0.14 -1.30
N LEU A 78 14.55 -0.13 -1.99
CA LEU A 78 14.55 -0.40 -3.43
C LEU A 78 13.83 -1.70 -3.79
N LYS A 79 13.64 -2.63 -2.84
CA LYS A 79 12.81 -3.82 -3.05
C LYS A 79 11.33 -3.44 -3.29
N SER A 80 10.87 -2.28 -2.81
CA SER A 80 9.53 -1.72 -3.13
C SER A 80 9.32 -1.44 -4.62
N GLN A 81 10.39 -1.21 -5.37
CA GLN A 81 10.28 -1.02 -6.81
C GLN A 81 9.92 -2.33 -7.52
N VAL A 82 10.32 -3.46 -6.94
CA VAL A 82 10.11 -4.79 -7.50
C VAL A 82 8.74 -5.35 -7.09
N SER A 83 8.23 -5.00 -5.90
CA SER A 83 6.91 -5.45 -5.43
C SER A 83 5.75 -5.02 -6.34
N ARG A 84 5.92 -3.95 -7.13
CA ARG A 84 4.92 -3.49 -8.11
C ARG A 84 4.58 -4.55 -9.17
N ALA A 85 5.53 -5.40 -9.56
CA ALA A 85 5.29 -6.47 -10.52
C ALA A 85 4.35 -7.57 -9.96
N PHE A 86 4.28 -7.69 -8.63
CA PHE A 86 3.55 -8.73 -7.92
C PHE A 86 2.21 -8.24 -7.37
N LEU A 87 1.79 -7.00 -7.68
CA LEU A 87 0.49 -6.47 -7.24
C LEU A 87 -0.71 -7.41 -7.50
N PRO A 88 -0.79 -8.13 -8.64
CA PRO A 88 -1.85 -9.11 -8.87
C PRO A 88 -1.86 -10.30 -7.90
N GLU A 89 -0.75 -10.60 -7.23
CA GLU A 89 -0.68 -11.66 -6.21
C GLU A 89 -1.12 -11.16 -4.83
N TYR A 90 -1.05 -9.83 -4.61
CA TYR A 90 -1.44 -9.21 -3.35
C TYR A 90 -2.95 -8.89 -3.28
N PHE A 91 -3.58 -8.49 -4.40
CA PHE A 91 -4.94 -7.93 -4.42
C PHE A 91 -5.89 -8.63 -5.39
#